data_AF-A0A6S7KBG6-F1
#
_entry.id   AF-A0A6S7KBG6-F1
#
_cell.length_a   1.000
_cell.length_b   1.000
_cell.length_c   1.000
_cell.angle_alpha   90.00
_cell.angle_beta   90.00
_cell.angle_gamma   90.00
#
_symmetry.space_group_name_H-M   'P 1'
#
loop_
_entity.id
_entity.type
_entity.pdbx_description
1 polymer ?
#
loop_
_entity_poly.entity_id
_entity_poly.type
_entity_poly.pdbx_seq_one_letter_code
_entity_poly.pdbx_strand_id
1 'polypeptide(L)'
;MGRCEYVLAKDRVNNTFEIRQTNEPCGNGVPTCTRSIIVIFPNITIELRRGTTLVNGAEITMSSNYQGVNITESGNGNRINTIVTSDYGVTVHWDNVYNVRVTVGGWYLNKTSGLCGTYNDIEDDDFWASNGTTVADPVKFGNSWKVDPACDDAIEVPHPCDVNPGKRWIAQTNCSTLLRPPFNECSSHIDATEEGFISDCEYDMCACEDDPVVCYCQAIEAYADDCASFVDLQWENMEEFAVC
;
A
#
# COMPACT_ATOMS: atom_id res chain seq x y z
N MET A 1 -5.00 6.15 -12.87
CA MET A 1 -5.24 6.44 -11.43
C MET A 1 -6.73 6.38 -11.12
N GLY A 2 -7.14 5.53 -10.18
CA GLY A 2 -8.55 5.22 -9.92
C GLY A 2 -9.12 5.97 -8.72
N ARG A 3 -10.34 6.53 -8.85
CA ARG A 3 -11.03 7.33 -7.83
C ARG A 3 -12.29 6.63 -7.33
N CYS A 4 -12.11 5.51 -6.64
CA CYS A 4 -13.20 4.66 -6.19
C CYS A 4 -12.73 3.81 -4.99
N GLU A 5 -13.66 3.01 -4.46
CA GLU A 5 -13.35 1.85 -3.63
C GLU A 5 -13.00 0.66 -4.54
N TYR A 6 -11.89 -0.01 -4.26
CA TYR A 6 -11.40 -1.17 -5.00
C TYR A 6 -11.14 -2.35 -4.06
N VAL A 7 -11.32 -3.57 -4.57
CA VAL A 7 -10.93 -4.80 -3.86
C VAL A 7 -9.42 -5.00 -4.02
N LEU A 8 -8.65 -4.84 -2.93
CA LEU A 8 -7.22 -5.11 -2.92
C LEU A 8 -6.93 -6.61 -2.97
N ALA A 9 -7.47 -7.35 -2.01
CA ALA A 9 -7.25 -8.78 -1.89
C ALA A 9 -8.47 -9.42 -1.22
N LYS A 10 -8.85 -10.60 -1.69
CA LYS A 10 -9.89 -11.43 -1.07
C LYS A 10 -9.59 -12.91 -1.23
N ASP A 11 -10.11 -13.71 -0.30
CA ASP A 11 -10.18 -15.15 -0.46
C ASP A 11 -11.32 -15.51 -1.42
N ARG A 12 -10.98 -15.95 -2.63
CA ARG A 12 -11.94 -16.30 -3.68
C ARG A 12 -12.57 -17.68 -3.50
N VAL A 13 -12.03 -18.51 -2.60
CA VAL A 13 -12.46 -19.91 -2.43
C VAL A 13 -13.43 -20.05 -1.27
N ASN A 14 -13.05 -19.54 -0.09
CA ASN A 14 -13.86 -19.71 1.13
C ASN A 14 -14.49 -18.40 1.62
N ASN A 15 -14.18 -17.26 0.98
CA ASN A 15 -14.62 -15.92 1.39
C ASN A 15 -14.32 -15.63 2.87
N THR A 16 -13.15 -16.04 3.35
CA THR A 16 -12.74 -15.81 4.74
C THR A 16 -12.25 -14.39 4.99
N PHE A 17 -11.87 -13.65 3.95
CA PHE A 17 -11.54 -12.23 4.06
C PHE A 17 -11.76 -11.49 2.75
N GLU A 18 -11.99 -10.17 2.86
CA GLU A 18 -11.94 -9.21 1.75
C GLU A 18 -11.40 -7.88 2.28
N ILE A 19 -10.41 -7.33 1.58
CA ILE A 19 -9.78 -6.04 1.92
C ILE A 19 -10.06 -5.08 0.79
N ARG A 20 -10.56 -3.90 1.14
CA ARG A 20 -10.91 -2.85 0.20
C ARG A 20 -10.18 -1.56 0.53
N GLN A 21 -9.83 -0.84 -0.51
CA GLN A 21 -9.14 0.45 -0.43
C GLN A 21 -9.96 1.52 -1.14
N THR A 22 -10.20 2.62 -0.46
CA THR A 22 -10.79 3.82 -1.08
C THR A 22 -9.69 4.78 -1.49
N ASN A 23 -9.70 5.17 -2.76
CA ASN A 23 -8.75 6.12 -3.35
C ASN A 23 -9.42 7.45 -3.67
N GLU A 24 -8.84 8.54 -3.17
CA GLU A 24 -9.28 9.92 -3.43
C GLU A 24 -8.15 10.74 -4.06
N PRO A 25 -8.46 11.79 -4.86
CA PRO A 25 -7.45 12.69 -5.38
C PRO A 25 -6.60 13.33 -4.27
N CYS A 26 -5.29 13.41 -4.48
CA CYS A 26 -4.33 14.03 -3.57
C CYS A 26 -3.32 14.90 -4.33
N GLY A 27 -2.54 15.73 -3.62
CA GLY A 27 -1.57 16.66 -4.23
C GLY A 27 -2.24 17.62 -5.22
N ASN A 28 -1.77 17.65 -6.47
CA ASN A 28 -2.36 18.45 -7.56
C ASN A 28 -3.69 17.90 -8.12
N GLY A 29 -4.20 16.81 -7.54
CA GLY A 29 -5.45 16.18 -7.96
C GLY A 29 -5.34 15.27 -9.18
N VAL A 30 -4.14 15.08 -9.74
CA VAL A 30 -3.86 14.05 -10.76
C VAL A 30 -3.68 12.66 -10.12
N PRO A 31 -2.79 12.48 -9.11
CA PRO A 31 -2.67 11.20 -8.43
C PRO A 31 -3.85 10.97 -7.48
N THR A 32 -4.00 9.72 -7.07
CA THR A 32 -4.99 9.30 -6.08
C THR A 32 -4.28 8.55 -4.97
N CYS A 33 -4.59 8.90 -3.73
CA CYS A 33 -3.99 8.31 -2.55
C CYS A 33 -5.04 7.52 -1.77
N THR A 34 -4.59 6.48 -1.07
CA THR A 34 -5.41 5.74 -0.11
C THR A 34 -5.98 6.69 0.95
N ARG A 35 -7.29 6.62 1.15
CA ARG A 35 -8.00 7.44 2.15
C ARG A 35 -8.48 6.62 3.35
N SER A 36 -8.92 5.41 3.09
CA SER A 36 -9.46 4.48 4.07
C SER A 36 -9.34 3.04 3.59
N ILE A 37 -9.33 2.13 4.55
CA ILE A 37 -9.27 0.68 4.34
C ILE A 37 -10.45 0.03 5.03
N ILE A 38 -11.12 -0.89 4.34
CA ILE A 38 -12.14 -1.75 4.93
C ILE A 38 -11.59 -3.18 4.94
N VAL A 39 -11.46 -3.76 6.12
CA VAL A 39 -11.07 -5.15 6.35
C VAL A 39 -12.30 -5.94 6.77
N ILE A 40 -12.68 -6.91 5.95
CA ILE A 40 -13.91 -7.68 6.12
C ILE A 40 -13.54 -9.13 6.42
N PHE A 41 -14.05 -9.64 7.54
CA PHE A 41 -14.06 -11.06 7.91
C PHE A 41 -15.52 -11.51 8.11
N PRO A 42 -15.83 -12.83 8.18
CA PRO A 42 -17.21 -13.33 8.19
C PRO A 42 -18.17 -12.72 9.23
N ASN A 43 -17.67 -12.31 10.40
CA ASN A 43 -18.49 -11.77 11.49
C ASN A 43 -18.10 -10.36 11.94
N ILE A 44 -17.09 -9.77 11.29
CA ILE A 44 -16.53 -8.50 11.73
C ILE A 44 -16.02 -7.68 10.54
N THR A 45 -16.42 -6.42 10.51
CA THR A 45 -15.94 -5.42 9.56
C THR A 45 -15.19 -4.35 10.32
N ILE A 46 -13.96 -4.09 9.91
CA ILE A 46 -13.10 -3.06 10.46
C ILE A 46 -12.93 -1.99 9.37
N GLU A 47 -13.25 -0.75 9.70
CA GLU A 47 -13.00 0.39 8.83
C GLU A 47 -11.92 1.27 9.46
N LEU A 48 -10.80 1.39 8.76
CA LEU A 48 -9.67 2.22 9.12
C LEU A 48 -9.79 3.54 8.37
N ARG A 49 -9.88 4.64 9.11
CA ARG A 49 -9.82 6.01 8.61
C ARG A 49 -8.73 6.76 9.36
N ARG A 50 -8.18 7.80 8.75
CA ARG A 50 -7.12 8.59 9.38
C ARG A 50 -7.60 9.15 10.73
N GLY A 51 -6.99 8.69 11.82
CA GLY A 51 -7.33 9.08 13.19
C GLY A 51 -8.63 8.47 13.75
N THR A 52 -9.27 7.53 13.06
CA THR A 52 -10.51 6.89 13.54
C THR A 52 -10.64 5.46 13.04
N THR A 53 -10.90 4.53 13.96
CA THR A 53 -11.20 3.13 13.62
C THR A 53 -12.63 2.79 14.02
N LEU A 54 -13.36 2.14 13.12
CA LEU A 54 -14.71 1.64 13.36
C LEU A 54 -14.72 0.11 13.29
N VAL A 55 -15.42 -0.52 14.24
CA VAL A 55 -15.70 -1.96 14.23
C VAL A 55 -17.21 -2.15 14.16
N ASN A 56 -17.68 -2.82 13.12
CA ASN A 56 -19.11 -3.00 12.84
C ASN A 56 -19.92 -1.68 12.89
N GLY A 57 -19.30 -0.58 12.42
CA GLY A 57 -19.89 0.75 12.37
C GLY A 57 -19.84 1.55 13.68
N ALA A 58 -19.31 0.98 14.77
CA ALA A 58 -19.08 1.69 16.03
C ALA A 58 -17.62 2.14 16.13
N GLU A 59 -17.40 3.42 16.44
CA GLU A 59 -16.07 3.94 16.74
C GLU A 59 -15.51 3.31 18.03
N ILE A 60 -14.24 2.94 18.00
CA ILE A 60 -13.56 2.29 19.12
C ILE A 60 -12.37 3.12 19.61
N THR A 61 -12.08 3.02 20.90
CA THR A 61 -10.85 3.57 21.51
C THR A 61 -9.83 2.45 21.71
N MET A 62 -8.94 2.28 20.72
CA MET A 62 -7.61 1.63 20.65
C MET A 62 -7.34 0.27 21.34
N SER A 63 -6.44 -0.53 20.74
CA SER A 63 -5.95 -1.85 21.22
C SER A 63 -7.04 -2.80 21.70
N SER A 64 -7.76 -3.39 20.76
CA SER A 64 -8.94 -4.20 21.06
C SER A 64 -8.90 -5.54 20.34
N ASN A 65 -9.31 -6.59 21.06
CA ASN A 65 -9.53 -7.92 20.51
C ASN A 65 -11.02 -8.16 20.31
N TYR A 66 -11.42 -8.46 19.08
CA TYR A 66 -12.78 -8.76 18.70
C TYR A 66 -12.81 -10.06 17.90
N GLN A 67 -13.32 -11.14 18.51
CA GLN A 67 -13.63 -12.38 17.80
C GLN A 67 -12.45 -12.96 16.99
N GLY A 68 -11.24 -12.95 17.57
CA GLY A 68 -10.04 -13.44 16.88
C GLY A 68 -9.39 -12.43 15.93
N VAL A 69 -9.83 -11.17 15.96
CA VAL A 69 -9.18 -10.03 15.29
C VAL A 69 -8.58 -9.12 16.35
N ASN A 70 -7.32 -8.74 16.19
CA ASN A 70 -6.64 -7.78 17.05
C ASN A 70 -6.26 -6.54 16.24
N ILE A 71 -6.62 -5.37 16.76
CA ILE A 71 -6.34 -4.07 16.16
C ILE A 71 -5.39 -3.33 17.09
N THR A 72 -4.18 -3.05 16.62
CA THR A 72 -3.14 -2.35 17.38
C THR A 72 -2.65 -1.13 16.62
N GLU A 73 -2.17 -0.14 17.36
CA GLU A 73 -1.43 0.97 16.81
C GLU A 73 0.01 0.91 17.31
N SER A 74 0.97 1.19 16.42
CA SER A 74 2.38 1.22 16.72
C SER A 74 3.03 2.44 16.09
N GLY A 75 4.05 2.99 16.74
CA GLY A 75 4.80 4.15 16.25
C GLY A 75 4.69 5.37 17.15
N ASN A 76 5.18 6.51 16.68
CA ASN A 76 5.37 7.73 17.46
C ASN A 76 5.00 8.97 16.65
N GLY A 77 4.32 9.93 17.28
CA GLY A 77 4.12 11.26 16.75
C GLY A 77 3.24 11.22 15.50
N ASN A 78 3.80 11.60 14.36
CA ASN A 78 3.09 11.60 13.08
C ASN A 78 3.20 10.27 12.31
N ARG A 79 3.96 9.30 12.83
CA ARG A 79 4.15 7.95 12.25
C ARG A 79 3.43 6.92 13.10
N ILE A 80 2.11 6.95 13.06
CA ILE A 80 1.29 5.94 13.75
C ILE A 80 0.80 4.98 12.68
N ASN A 81 1.16 3.71 12.81
CA ASN A 81 0.71 2.63 11.95
C ASN A 81 -0.43 1.89 12.64
N THR A 82 -1.48 1.59 11.90
CA THR A 82 -2.59 0.73 12.38
C THR A 82 -2.43 -0.66 11.79
N ILE A 83 -2.42 -1.67 12.66
CA ILE A 83 -2.21 -3.07 12.31
C ILE A 83 -3.46 -3.86 12.71
N VAL A 84 -4.07 -4.54 11.75
CA VAL A 84 -5.16 -5.49 11.97
C VAL A 84 -4.62 -6.89 11.73
N THR A 85 -4.60 -7.72 12.76
CA THR A 85 -4.22 -9.14 12.68
C THR A 85 -5.42 -10.02 12.95
N SER A 86 -5.48 -11.20 12.34
CA SER A 86 -6.61 -12.12 12.50
C SER A 86 -6.19 -13.57 12.61
N ASP A 87 -7.01 -14.36 13.29
CA ASP A 87 -6.89 -15.83 13.34
C ASP A 87 -7.10 -16.50 11.97
N TYR A 88 -7.61 -15.76 10.98
CA TYR A 88 -7.66 -16.18 9.57
C TYR A 88 -6.29 -16.13 8.88
N GLY A 89 -5.23 -15.72 9.59
CA GLY A 89 -3.87 -15.52 9.07
C GLY A 89 -3.78 -14.40 8.07
N VAL A 90 -4.55 -13.34 8.28
CA VAL A 90 -4.48 -12.10 7.50
C VAL A 90 -4.01 -10.99 8.42
N THR A 91 -2.99 -10.26 7.96
CA THR A 91 -2.47 -9.05 8.60
C THR A 91 -2.59 -7.90 7.61
N VAL A 92 -3.21 -6.80 8.05
CA VAL A 92 -3.28 -5.54 7.30
C VAL A 92 -2.51 -4.48 8.07
N HIS A 93 -1.48 -3.93 7.46
CA HIS A 93 -0.72 -2.80 7.97
C HIS A 93 -1.11 -1.56 7.15
N TRP A 94 -1.47 -0.48 7.83
CA TRP A 94 -1.70 0.82 7.20
C TRP A 94 -0.94 1.90 7.96
N ASP A 95 -0.14 2.67 7.24
CA ASP A 95 0.64 3.80 7.77
C ASP A 95 -0.22 5.01 8.20
N ASN A 96 -1.55 4.91 8.10
CA ASN A 96 -2.50 6.01 8.26
C ASN A 96 -2.29 7.20 7.29
N VAL A 97 -1.47 7.03 6.26
CA VAL A 97 -1.22 8.02 5.22
C VAL A 97 -1.65 7.47 3.87
N TYR A 98 -0.87 6.59 3.23
CA TYR A 98 -1.21 5.99 1.93
C TYR A 98 -0.79 4.53 1.77
N ASN A 99 0.26 4.06 2.46
CA ASN A 99 0.84 2.74 2.27
C ASN A 99 0.05 1.66 3.00
N VAL A 100 -0.37 0.64 2.26
CA VAL A 100 -1.14 -0.50 2.78
C VAL A 100 -0.39 -1.77 2.43
N ARG A 101 -0.05 -2.57 3.44
CA ARG A 101 0.51 -3.91 3.26
C ARG A 101 -0.49 -4.96 3.70
N VAL A 102 -0.70 -5.95 2.84
CA VAL A 102 -1.55 -7.11 3.14
C VAL A 102 -0.68 -8.36 3.15
N THR A 103 -0.59 -9.01 4.30
CA THR A 103 0.07 -10.31 4.43
C THR A 103 -0.97 -11.38 4.66
N VAL A 104 -0.88 -12.48 3.90
CA VAL A 104 -1.77 -13.63 4.01
C VAL A 104 -0.96 -14.89 4.30
N GLY A 105 -1.51 -15.79 5.11
CA GLY A 105 -0.88 -17.07 5.41
C GLY A 105 -0.77 -17.95 4.16
N GLY A 106 0.27 -18.78 4.10
CA GLY A 106 0.56 -19.64 2.94
C GLY A 106 -0.57 -20.61 2.54
N TRP A 107 -1.56 -20.84 3.41
CA TRP A 107 -2.75 -21.61 3.05
C TRP A 107 -3.68 -20.91 2.05
N TYR A 108 -3.45 -19.64 1.75
CA TYR A 108 -4.12 -18.90 0.68
C TYR A 108 -3.44 -19.01 -0.68
N LEU A 109 -2.36 -19.79 -0.81
CA LEU A 109 -1.71 -20.03 -2.11
C LEU A 109 -2.74 -20.52 -3.14
N ASN A 110 -2.81 -19.85 -4.29
CA ASN A 110 -3.80 -20.02 -5.37
C ASN A 110 -5.26 -19.67 -5.01
N LYS A 111 -5.49 -18.98 -3.89
CA LYS A 111 -6.85 -18.67 -3.38
C LYS A 111 -7.13 -17.19 -3.27
N THR A 112 -6.16 -16.32 -3.53
CA THR A 112 -6.42 -14.88 -3.54
C THR A 112 -6.93 -14.40 -4.90
N SER A 113 -7.60 -13.27 -4.88
CA SER A 113 -7.91 -12.45 -6.06
C SER A 113 -8.08 -11.00 -5.62
N GLY A 114 -7.99 -10.06 -6.56
CA GLY A 114 -8.04 -8.62 -6.29
C GLY A 114 -6.91 -7.92 -7.02
N LEU A 115 -6.68 -6.65 -6.69
CA LEU A 115 -5.55 -5.89 -7.23
C LEU A 115 -4.18 -6.44 -6.82
N CYS A 116 -4.08 -7.20 -5.73
CA CYS A 116 -2.85 -7.87 -5.27
C CYS A 116 -2.63 -9.26 -5.91
N GLY A 117 -3.30 -9.58 -7.02
CA GLY A 117 -3.02 -10.79 -7.80
C GLY A 117 -3.60 -12.09 -7.22
N THR A 118 -3.07 -13.22 -7.71
CA THR A 118 -3.66 -14.55 -7.44
C THR A 118 -2.88 -15.43 -6.45
N TYR A 119 -1.73 -14.94 -5.98
CA TYR A 119 -0.84 -15.60 -5.02
C TYR A 119 -0.49 -17.03 -5.43
N ASN A 120 0.10 -17.19 -6.61
CA ASN A 120 0.48 -18.48 -7.22
C ASN A 120 1.93 -18.53 -7.72
N ASP A 121 2.74 -17.51 -7.40
CA ASP A 121 4.12 -17.33 -7.87
C ASP A 121 4.26 -17.21 -9.41
N ILE A 122 3.20 -16.76 -10.10
CA ILE A 122 3.18 -16.53 -11.56
C ILE A 122 2.76 -15.08 -11.85
N GLU A 123 3.76 -14.20 -11.96
CA GLU A 123 3.54 -12.76 -12.22
C GLU A 123 2.75 -12.49 -13.52
N ASP A 124 2.95 -13.31 -14.54
CA ASP A 124 2.32 -13.16 -15.86
C ASP A 124 0.78 -13.23 -15.83
N ASP A 125 0.18 -13.81 -14.78
CA ASP A 125 -1.27 -13.96 -14.65
C ASP A 125 -1.93 -13.09 -13.57
N ASP A 126 -1.14 -12.26 -12.89
CA ASP A 126 -1.63 -11.46 -11.76
C ASP A 126 -2.64 -10.39 -12.17
N PHE A 127 -2.67 -9.99 -13.46
CA PHE A 127 -3.76 -9.19 -14.02
C PHE A 127 -5.02 -10.00 -14.30
N TRP A 128 -5.41 -10.81 -13.32
CA TRP A 128 -6.63 -11.59 -13.27
C TRP A 128 -7.83 -10.69 -12.92
N ALA A 129 -8.57 -10.25 -13.93
CA ALA A 129 -9.71 -9.37 -13.76
C ALA A 129 -10.85 -10.02 -12.98
N SER A 130 -11.72 -9.18 -12.38
CA SER A 130 -12.86 -9.63 -11.56
C SER A 130 -13.86 -10.54 -12.29
N ASN A 131 -13.87 -10.51 -13.62
CA ASN A 131 -14.69 -11.36 -14.48
C ASN A 131 -14.09 -12.77 -14.74
N GLY A 132 -12.93 -13.07 -14.15
CA GLY A 132 -12.27 -14.38 -14.31
C GLY A 132 -11.39 -14.51 -15.56
N THR A 133 -10.94 -13.39 -16.13
CA THR A 133 -10.07 -13.39 -17.32
C THR A 133 -8.80 -12.61 -17.07
N THR A 134 -7.66 -13.11 -17.57
CA THR A 134 -6.39 -12.36 -17.55
C THR A 134 -6.39 -11.30 -18.65
N VAL A 135 -5.99 -10.08 -18.30
CA VAL A 135 -5.86 -8.96 -19.23
C VAL A 135 -4.43 -8.43 -19.23
N ALA A 136 -3.97 -7.84 -20.34
CA ALA A 136 -2.62 -7.27 -20.43
C ALA A 136 -2.56 -5.78 -20.02
N ASP A 137 -3.72 -5.13 -19.90
CA ASP A 137 -3.82 -3.69 -19.68
C ASP A 137 -4.07 -3.43 -18.17
N PRO A 138 -3.14 -2.77 -17.46
CA PRO A 138 -3.27 -2.52 -16.02
C PRO A 138 -4.47 -1.63 -15.69
N VAL A 139 -4.89 -0.74 -16.59
CA VAL A 139 -6.05 0.13 -16.39
C VAL A 139 -7.34 -0.69 -16.48
N LYS A 140 -7.43 -1.61 -17.45
CA LYS A 140 -8.58 -2.53 -17.54
C LYS A 140 -8.63 -3.48 -16.35
N PHE A 141 -7.47 -4.01 -15.94
CA PHE A 141 -7.37 -4.83 -14.74
C PHE A 141 -7.87 -4.07 -13.50
N GLY A 142 -7.34 -2.87 -13.26
CA GLY A 142 -7.72 -2.01 -12.14
C GLY A 142 -9.22 -1.67 -12.12
N ASN A 143 -9.77 -1.24 -13.26
CA ASN A 143 -11.18 -0.90 -13.39
C ASN A 143 -12.13 -2.08 -13.18
N SER A 144 -11.67 -3.31 -13.44
CA SER A 144 -12.48 -4.50 -13.18
C SER A 144 -12.76 -4.71 -11.69
N TRP A 145 -11.89 -4.22 -10.81
CA TRP A 145 -11.95 -4.42 -9.36
C TRP A 145 -12.62 -3.28 -8.58
N LYS A 146 -13.28 -2.34 -9.27
CA LYS A 146 -14.15 -1.34 -8.64
C LYS A 146 -15.29 -2.02 -7.89
N VAL A 147 -15.55 -1.55 -6.67
CA VAL A 147 -16.68 -2.03 -5.86
C VAL A 147 -18.00 -1.47 -6.37
N ASP A 148 -18.02 -0.17 -6.67
CA ASP A 148 -19.18 0.49 -7.27
C ASP A 148 -18.98 0.65 -8.80
N PRO A 149 -19.77 -0.03 -9.64
CA PRO A 149 -19.70 0.13 -11.09
C PRO A 149 -20.10 1.54 -11.57
N ALA A 150 -20.75 2.36 -10.72
CA ALA A 150 -21.09 3.75 -11.05
C ALA A 150 -19.89 4.70 -10.94
N CYS A 151 -18.79 4.30 -10.30
CA CYS A 151 -17.55 5.06 -10.33
C CYS A 151 -17.04 5.19 -11.77
N ASP A 152 -16.51 6.37 -12.11
CA ASP A 152 -15.82 6.58 -13.37
C ASP A 152 -14.65 5.60 -13.53
N ASP A 153 -14.41 5.18 -14.78
CA ASP A 153 -13.23 4.39 -15.11
C ASP A 153 -11.95 5.22 -14.88
N ALA A 154 -10.98 4.61 -14.20
CA ALA A 154 -9.63 5.10 -14.18
C ALA A 154 -9.09 5.19 -15.61
N ILE A 155 -8.31 6.23 -15.86
CA ILE A 155 -7.56 6.40 -17.10
C ILE A 155 -6.06 6.31 -16.84
N GLU A 156 -5.32 5.98 -17.89
CA GLU A 156 -3.88 6.13 -17.91
C GLU A 156 -3.53 7.63 -17.83
N VAL A 157 -2.54 7.95 -17.01
CA VAL A 157 -2.04 9.32 -16.84
C VAL A 157 -0.54 9.32 -17.16
N PRO A 158 0.00 10.39 -17.78
CA PRO A 158 1.43 10.49 -18.01
C PRO A 158 2.23 10.42 -16.71
N HIS A 159 3.44 9.87 -16.78
CA HIS A 159 4.34 9.83 -15.63
C HIS A 159 4.61 11.26 -15.11
N PRO A 160 4.52 11.54 -13.80
CA PRO A 160 4.69 12.87 -13.24
C PRO A 160 6.03 13.52 -13.59
N CYS A 161 7.12 12.75 -13.64
CA CYS A 161 8.42 13.25 -14.07
C CYS A 161 8.49 13.64 -15.57
N ASP A 162 7.62 13.11 -16.43
CA ASP A 162 7.55 13.55 -17.84
C ASP A 162 6.79 14.87 -17.98
N VAL A 163 5.79 15.08 -17.12
CA VAL A 163 5.06 16.36 -17.03
C VAL A 163 5.92 17.43 -16.36
N ASN A 164 6.73 17.05 -15.36
CA ASN A 164 7.60 17.93 -14.57
C ASN A 164 9.08 17.54 -14.71
N PRO A 165 9.71 17.72 -15.90
CA PRO A 165 11.07 17.26 -16.15
C PRO A 165 12.12 17.92 -15.24
N GLY A 166 11.84 19.10 -14.69
CA GLY A 166 12.70 19.77 -13.71
C GLY A 166 12.83 19.02 -12.37
N LYS A 167 11.88 18.14 -12.02
CA LYS A 167 11.91 17.33 -10.80
C LYS A 167 12.66 16.01 -10.98
N ARG A 168 12.78 15.50 -12.21
CA ARG A 168 13.35 14.16 -12.51
C ARG A 168 14.74 13.95 -11.95
N TRP A 169 15.65 14.91 -12.14
CA TRP A 169 17.04 14.75 -11.69
C TRP A 169 17.15 14.71 -10.14
N ILE A 170 16.34 15.52 -9.45
CA ILE A 170 16.29 15.54 -7.98
C ILE A 170 15.72 14.23 -7.46
N ALA A 171 14.63 13.75 -8.07
CA ALA A 171 14.00 12.48 -7.74
C ALA A 171 14.98 11.31 -7.87
N GLN A 172 15.62 11.16 -9.04
CA GLN A 172 16.64 10.12 -9.28
C GLN A 172 17.80 10.17 -8.29
N THR A 173 18.28 11.39 -7.98
CA THR A 173 19.41 11.57 -7.06
C THR A 173 19.02 11.11 -5.65
N ASN A 174 17.88 11.54 -5.14
CA ASN A 174 17.42 11.22 -3.79
C ASN A 174 17.01 9.75 -3.67
N CYS A 175 16.20 9.23 -4.61
CA CYS A 175 15.71 7.85 -4.57
C CYS A 175 16.82 6.80 -4.70
N SER A 176 17.96 7.15 -5.32
CA SER A 176 19.15 6.29 -5.34
C SER A 176 19.76 6.01 -3.95
N THR A 177 19.31 6.70 -2.90
CA THR A 177 19.71 6.43 -1.52
C THR A 177 19.40 4.99 -1.07
N LEU A 178 18.33 4.38 -1.61
CA LEU A 178 17.93 3.01 -1.29
C LEU A 178 19.00 1.97 -1.69
N LEU A 179 19.93 2.36 -2.57
CA LEU A 179 21.06 1.53 -3.01
C LEU A 179 22.31 1.71 -2.13
N ARG A 180 22.25 2.52 -1.08
CA ARG A 180 23.39 2.86 -0.22
C ARG A 180 23.11 2.48 1.25
N PRO A 181 24.14 2.39 2.10
CA PRO A 181 23.93 2.17 3.52
C PRO A 181 23.07 3.27 4.16
N PRO A 182 22.17 2.93 5.10
CA PRO A 182 21.95 1.58 5.64
C PRO A 182 21.00 0.73 4.79
N PHE A 183 20.24 1.33 3.88
CA PHE A 183 19.16 0.65 3.14
C PHE A 183 19.64 -0.57 2.34
N ASN A 184 20.83 -0.49 1.74
CA ASN A 184 21.37 -1.60 0.95
C ASN A 184 21.69 -2.88 1.77
N GLU A 185 21.68 -2.82 3.10
CA GLU A 185 21.77 -4.01 3.96
C GLU A 185 20.59 -4.96 3.75
N CYS A 186 19.45 -4.46 3.28
CA CYS A 186 18.27 -5.28 2.97
C CYS A 186 18.27 -5.90 1.58
N SER A 187 19.22 -5.53 0.71
CA SER A 187 19.19 -5.88 -0.72
C SER A 187 19.14 -7.39 -1.00
N SER A 188 19.60 -8.24 -0.07
CA SER A 188 19.49 -9.70 -0.20
C SER A 188 18.09 -10.26 0.10
N HIS A 189 17.21 -9.46 0.67
CA HIS A 189 15.82 -9.80 1.00
C HIS A 189 14.83 -9.06 0.13
N ILE A 190 15.09 -7.78 -0.15
CA ILE A 190 14.26 -6.89 -0.96
C ILE A 190 15.18 -6.05 -1.84
N ASP A 191 15.22 -6.36 -3.14
CA ASP A 191 15.94 -5.54 -4.11
C ASP A 191 15.10 -4.29 -4.44
N ALA A 192 15.54 -3.13 -3.97
CA ALA A 192 14.81 -1.87 -4.12
C ALA A 192 14.58 -1.47 -5.60
N THR A 193 15.36 -2.00 -6.53
CA THR A 193 15.19 -1.72 -7.97
C THR A 193 14.19 -2.69 -8.58
N GLU A 194 14.37 -3.99 -8.37
CA GLU A 194 13.53 -5.02 -8.99
C GLU A 194 12.10 -5.00 -8.42
N GLU A 195 11.96 -4.72 -7.12
CA GLU A 195 10.68 -4.63 -6.42
C GLU A 195 10.00 -3.24 -6.56
N GLY A 196 10.57 -2.34 -7.36
CA GLY A 196 9.92 -1.07 -7.75
C GLY A 196 10.02 0.10 -6.77
N PHE A 197 10.63 -0.06 -5.58
CA PHE A 197 10.75 1.03 -4.59
C PHE A 197 11.44 2.29 -5.13
N ILE A 198 12.48 2.14 -5.96
CA ILE A 198 13.16 3.30 -6.57
C ILE A 198 12.23 4.01 -7.56
N SER A 199 11.53 3.27 -8.42
CA SER A 199 10.61 3.87 -9.40
C SER A 199 9.43 4.54 -8.73
N ASP A 200 8.91 3.97 -7.65
CA ASP A 200 7.80 4.53 -6.88
C ASP A 200 8.23 5.81 -6.15
N CYS A 201 9.41 5.81 -5.53
CA CYS A 201 10.01 7.01 -4.97
C CYS A 201 10.16 8.12 -6.02
N GLU A 202 10.65 7.79 -7.22
CA GLU A 202 10.81 8.77 -8.30
C GLU A 202 9.47 9.34 -8.76
N TYR A 203 8.46 8.46 -8.90
CA TYR A 203 7.09 8.83 -9.23
C TYR A 203 6.53 9.82 -8.21
N ASP A 204 6.59 9.46 -6.92
CA ASP A 204 6.03 10.23 -5.82
C ASP A 204 6.72 11.58 -5.66
N MET A 205 8.05 11.63 -5.73
CA MET A 205 8.79 12.89 -5.69
C MET A 205 8.42 13.84 -6.84
N CYS A 206 8.16 13.32 -8.04
CA CYS A 206 7.73 14.14 -9.17
C CYS A 206 6.25 14.54 -9.09
N ALA A 207 5.40 13.71 -8.46
CA ALA A 207 3.99 13.98 -8.21
C ALA A 207 3.76 14.92 -7.01
N CYS A 208 4.73 15.01 -6.10
CA CYS A 208 4.66 15.80 -4.88
C CYS A 208 4.48 17.29 -5.17
N GLU A 209 3.39 17.88 -4.71
CA GLU A 209 3.17 19.33 -4.75
C GLU A 209 3.63 20.03 -3.47
N ASP A 210 3.61 19.31 -2.35
CA ASP A 210 4.12 19.78 -1.06
C ASP A 210 5.66 19.82 -1.06
N ASP A 211 6.27 20.00 0.11
CA ASP A 211 7.72 19.89 0.27
C ASP A 211 8.21 18.52 -0.26
N PRO A 212 9.05 18.47 -1.32
CA PRO A 212 9.56 17.21 -1.87
C PRO A 212 10.25 16.31 -0.85
N VAL A 213 10.70 16.88 0.27
CA VAL A 213 11.20 16.13 1.43
C VAL A 213 10.15 15.17 1.96
N VAL A 214 8.89 15.59 2.08
CA VAL A 214 7.82 14.76 2.64
C VAL A 214 7.65 13.48 1.83
N CYS A 215 7.47 13.59 0.51
CA CYS A 215 7.31 12.43 -0.36
C CYS A 215 8.58 11.56 -0.44
N TYR A 216 9.76 12.15 -0.36
CA TYR A 216 11.02 11.40 -0.28
C TYR A 216 11.10 10.55 1.00
N CYS A 217 10.84 11.17 2.16
CA CYS A 217 10.92 10.51 3.46
C CYS A 217 9.89 9.39 3.59
N GLN A 218 8.70 9.65 3.07
CA GLN A 218 7.61 8.70 2.90
C GLN A 218 7.98 7.48 2.05
N ALA A 219 8.68 7.69 0.93
CA ALA A 219 9.09 6.61 0.06
C ALA A 219 10.20 5.73 0.68
N ILE A 220 11.18 6.33 1.36
CA ILE A 220 12.25 5.56 2.03
C ILE A 220 11.75 4.85 3.30
N GLU A 221 10.78 5.45 4.02
CA GLU A 221 10.12 4.84 5.18
C GLU A 221 9.37 3.57 4.76
N ALA A 222 8.67 3.58 3.62
CA ALA A 222 8.02 2.39 3.09
C ALA A 222 9.01 1.22 2.86
N TYR A 223 10.17 1.49 2.23
CA TYR A 223 11.21 0.47 2.07
C TYR A 223 11.76 -0.01 3.42
N ALA A 224 12.00 0.91 4.36
CA ALA A 224 12.51 0.56 5.68
C ALA A 224 11.53 -0.32 6.47
N ASP A 225 10.24 -0.02 6.40
CA ASP A 225 9.16 -0.77 7.06
C ASP A 225 8.98 -2.18 6.47
N ASP A 226 9.16 -2.34 5.16
CA ASP A 226 9.19 -3.66 4.50
C ASP A 226 10.44 -4.43 4.94
N CYS A 227 11.58 -3.75 5.00
CA CYS A 227 12.84 -4.33 5.39
C CYS A 227 12.93 -4.73 6.87
N ALA A 228 12.22 -4.04 7.77
CA ALA A 228 12.32 -4.20 9.22
C ALA A 228 12.04 -5.64 9.72
N SER A 229 11.39 -6.47 8.90
CA SER A 229 11.18 -7.89 9.19
C SER A 229 12.45 -8.76 9.04
N PHE A 230 13.48 -8.24 8.38
CA PHE A 230 14.71 -8.95 8.04
C PHE A 230 15.96 -8.31 8.62
N VAL A 231 16.03 -6.97 8.59
CA VAL A 231 17.19 -6.18 9.01
C VAL A 231 16.73 -5.02 9.90
N ASP A 232 17.45 -4.78 10.99
CA ASP A 232 17.21 -3.64 11.87
C ASP A 232 17.87 -2.37 11.30
N LEU A 233 17.15 -1.67 10.42
CA LEU A 233 17.61 -0.43 9.80
C LEU A 233 17.46 0.74 10.79
N GLN A 234 18.53 1.09 11.49
CA GLN A 234 18.56 2.25 12.40
C GLN A 234 18.71 3.61 11.67
N TRP A 235 18.05 3.75 10.51
CA TRP A 235 18.22 4.88 9.59
C TRP A 235 17.71 6.21 10.18
N GLU A 236 16.64 6.17 10.98
CA GLU A 236 16.07 7.35 11.65
C GLU A 236 17.05 8.03 12.61
N ASN A 237 18.04 7.29 13.10
CA ASN A 237 19.05 7.80 14.03
C ASN A 237 20.26 8.45 13.31
N MET A 238 20.29 8.45 11.98
CA MET A 238 21.41 8.97 11.20
C MET A 238 21.18 10.43 10.80
N GLU A 239 22.21 11.28 10.98
CA GLU A 239 22.14 12.72 10.69
C GLU A 239 21.78 13.01 9.22
N GLU A 240 22.20 12.15 8.29
CA GLU A 240 21.87 12.25 6.86
C GLU A 240 20.36 12.19 6.57
N PHE A 241 19.60 11.48 7.42
CA PHE A 241 18.14 11.32 7.29
C PHE A 241 17.35 12.12 8.33
N ALA A 242 18.01 13.00 9.09
CA ALA A 242 17.36 13.82 10.12
C ALA A 242 16.30 14.79 9.57
N VAL A 243 16.23 14.95 8.25
CA VAL A 243 15.23 15.76 7.56
C VAL A 243 13.84 15.09 7.52
N CYS A 244 13.73 13.79 7.85
CA CYS A 244 12.55 12.96 7.59
C CYS A 244 11.53 12.73 8.72
#